data_AF-A0A9D5IKQ9-F1
#
_entry.id   AF-A0A9D5IKQ9-F1
#
_cell.length_a   1.000
_cell.length_b   1.000
_cell.length_c   1.000
_cell.angle_alpha   90.00
_cell.angle_beta   90.00
_cell.angle_gamma   90.00
#
_symmetry.space_group_name_H-M   'P 1'
#
loop_
_entity.id
_entity.type
_entity.pdbx_description
1 polymer ?
#
loop_
_entity_poly.entity_id
_entity_poly.type
_entity_poly.pdbx_seq_one_letter_code
_entity_poly.pdbx_strand_id
1 'polypeptide(L)'
;ENCLQKNPGINVVYTINEPAAAGAYKALKAAGKEKDVVIVSVDGGCAGIKDVGAGVIAATSQQYPLRMASMGVAAGVEYAKTGKKVSGYTDTGVTLIAAKPVAGVDSKDVKTGMDLCWGNK
;
A
#
# COMPACT_ATOMS: atom_id res chain seq x y z
N GLU A 1 -14.75 2.60 13.40
CA GLU A 1 -15.57 3.42 14.32
C GLU A 1 -15.49 2.93 15.76
N ASN A 2 -15.79 1.66 16.06
CA ASN A 2 -15.75 1.11 17.42
C ASN A 2 -14.46 1.41 18.20
N CYS A 3 -13.28 1.25 17.57
CA CYS A 3 -12.00 1.56 18.22
C CYS A 3 -11.86 3.06 18.55
N LEU A 4 -12.32 3.94 17.66
CA LEU A 4 -12.26 5.39 17.83
C LEU A 4 -13.23 5.88 18.91
N GLN A 5 -14.42 5.27 18.99
CA GLN A 5 -15.38 5.54 20.07
C GLN A 5 -14.83 5.12 21.43
N LYS A 6 -14.16 3.95 21.50
CA LYS A 6 -13.54 3.46 22.75
C LYS A 6 -12.30 4.25 23.14
N ASN A 7 -11.52 4.72 22.17
CA ASN A 7 -10.33 5.52 22.40
C ASN A 7 -10.28 6.72 21.43
N PRO A 8 -10.79 7.88 21.85
CA PRO A 8 -10.76 9.11 21.05
C PRO A 8 -9.35 9.67 20.79
N GLY A 9 -8.33 9.16 21.48
CA GLY A 9 -6.92 9.58 21.38
C GLY A 9 -6.12 8.84 20.32
N ILE A 10 -6.73 7.97 19.51
CA ILE A 10 -6.07 7.36 18.35
C ILE A 10 -5.59 8.47 17.42
N ASN A 11 -4.28 8.49 17.15
CA ASN A 11 -3.59 9.46 16.28
C ASN A 11 -2.87 8.80 15.10
N VAL A 12 -2.86 7.46 15.03
CA VAL A 12 -2.33 6.68 13.91
C VAL A 12 -3.25 5.49 13.64
N VAL A 13 -3.53 5.22 12.37
CA VAL A 13 -4.20 4.00 11.91
C VAL A 13 -3.33 3.33 10.84
N TYR A 14 -2.84 2.13 11.14
CA TYR A 14 -2.18 1.27 10.17
C TYR A 14 -3.18 0.25 9.64
N THR A 15 -3.42 0.27 8.34
CA THR A 15 -4.40 -0.62 7.70
C THR A 15 -3.74 -1.74 6.93
N ILE A 16 -4.42 -2.89 6.89
CA ILE A 16 -3.96 -4.06 6.16
C ILE A 16 -3.97 -3.86 4.64
N ASN A 17 -4.82 -2.97 4.12
CA ASN A 17 -4.90 -2.61 2.71
C ASN A 17 -5.53 -1.22 2.48
N GLU A 18 -5.43 -0.71 1.26
CA GLU A 18 -5.93 0.62 0.86
C GLU A 18 -7.47 0.76 0.97
N PRO A 19 -8.30 -0.25 0.64
CA PRO A 19 -9.73 -0.20 0.90
C PRO A 19 -10.08 -0.04 2.39
N ALA A 20 -9.34 -0.70 3.28
CA ALA A 20 -9.50 -0.52 4.72
C ALA A 20 -9.08 0.89 5.16
N ALA A 21 -8.05 1.48 4.55
CA ALA A 21 -7.68 2.88 4.79
C ALA A 21 -8.81 3.83 4.38
N ALA A 22 -9.43 3.64 3.21
CA ALA A 22 -10.57 4.45 2.78
C ALA A 22 -11.76 4.34 3.76
N GLY A 23 -12.02 3.14 4.29
CA GLY A 23 -13.03 2.93 5.33
C GLY A 23 -12.68 3.63 6.65
N ALA A 24 -11.43 3.53 7.09
CA ALA A 24 -10.93 4.21 8.28
C ALA A 24 -11.01 5.74 8.15
N TYR A 25 -10.65 6.28 6.98
CA TYR A 25 -10.75 7.71 6.71
C TYR A 25 -12.20 8.21 6.76
N LYS A 26 -13.16 7.46 6.21
CA LYS A 26 -14.58 7.79 6.31
C LYS A 26 -15.05 7.86 7.77
N ALA A 27 -14.65 6.88 8.58
CA ALA A 27 -14.96 6.86 10.01
C ALA A 27 -14.34 8.06 10.77
N LEU A 28 -13.08 8.39 10.45
CA LEU A 28 -12.39 9.55 11.03
C LEU A 28 -13.05 10.87 10.63
N LYS A 29 -13.42 11.00 9.35
CA LYS A 29 -14.12 12.17 8.81
C LYS A 29 -15.50 12.35 9.45
N ALA A 30 -16.25 11.26 9.64
CA ALA A 30 -17.53 11.30 10.36
C ALA A 30 -17.38 11.75 11.82
N ALA A 31 -16.22 11.47 12.43
CA ALA A 31 -15.87 11.91 13.78
C ALA A 31 -15.15 13.28 13.83
N GLY A 32 -14.95 13.96 12.69
CA GLY A 32 -14.22 15.24 12.60
C GLY A 32 -12.74 15.16 12.96
N LYS A 33 -12.11 13.99 12.78
CA LYS A 33 -10.73 13.67 13.18
C LYS A 33 -9.81 13.36 11.99
N GLU A 34 -10.27 13.55 10.76
CA GLU A 34 -9.52 13.20 9.55
C GLU A 34 -8.20 13.97 9.37
N LYS A 35 -8.03 15.09 10.08
CA LYS A 35 -6.80 15.91 10.06
C LYS A 35 -5.84 15.58 11.21
N ASP A 36 -6.32 14.91 12.25
CA ASP A 36 -5.56 14.65 13.49
C ASP A 36 -4.95 13.25 13.53
N VAL A 37 -5.31 12.40 12.56
CA VAL A 37 -4.94 10.98 12.55
C VAL A 37 -4.18 10.65 11.27
N VAL A 38 -2.98 10.12 11.42
CA VAL A 38 -2.16 9.64 10.31
C VAL A 38 -2.63 8.25 9.89
N ILE A 39 -2.99 8.08 8.62
CA ILE A 39 -3.32 6.76 8.05
C ILE A 39 -2.15 6.28 7.19
N VAL A 40 -1.66 5.08 7.45
CA VAL A 40 -0.66 4.40 6.60
C VAL A 40 -1.18 3.03 6.19
N SER A 41 -0.80 2.57 5.00
CA SER A 41 -1.37 1.37 4.39
C SER A 41 -0.34 0.52 3.65
N VAL A 42 -0.80 -0.60 3.11
CA VAL A 42 -0.11 -1.47 2.16
C VAL A 42 -0.98 -1.60 0.92
N ASP A 43 -0.37 -1.74 -0.27
CA ASP A 43 -0.89 -2.34 -1.51
C ASP A 43 -0.35 -1.66 -2.77
N GLY A 44 -0.85 -0.48 -3.13
CA GLY A 44 -0.42 0.30 -4.30
C GLY A 44 -1.25 0.08 -5.55
N GLY A 45 -2.54 -0.22 -5.41
CA GLY A 45 -3.50 -0.11 -6.49
C GLY A 45 -3.73 1.36 -6.85
N CYS A 46 -4.10 1.64 -8.11
CA CYS A 46 -4.18 3.02 -8.60
C CYS A 46 -5.16 3.91 -7.80
N ALA A 47 -6.24 3.33 -7.24
CA ALA A 47 -7.14 4.06 -6.36
C ALA A 47 -6.47 4.48 -5.04
N GLY A 48 -5.70 3.58 -4.42
CA GLY A 48 -5.02 3.90 -3.16
C GLY A 48 -3.85 4.87 -3.34
N ILE A 49 -3.13 4.80 -4.46
CA ILE A 49 -2.12 5.82 -4.79
C ILE A 49 -2.77 7.21 -4.99
N LYS A 50 -3.95 7.28 -5.60
CA LYS A 50 -4.71 8.54 -5.66
C LYS A 50 -5.10 9.03 -4.27
N ASP A 51 -5.49 8.13 -3.37
CA ASP A 51 -5.78 8.47 -1.97
C ASP A 51 -4.53 8.98 -1.23
N VAL A 52 -3.34 8.49 -1.56
CA VAL A 52 -2.07 9.08 -1.07
C VAL A 52 -1.91 10.52 -1.59
N GLY A 53 -2.12 10.74 -2.89
CA GLY A 53 -2.08 12.07 -3.49
C GLY A 53 -3.11 13.05 -2.92
N ALA A 54 -4.29 12.54 -2.52
CA ALA A 54 -5.35 13.32 -1.91
C ALA A 54 -5.14 13.57 -0.39
N GLY A 55 -4.12 12.98 0.21
CA GLY A 55 -3.86 13.08 1.65
C GLY A 55 -4.81 12.27 2.53
N VAL A 56 -5.59 11.35 1.94
CA VAL A 56 -6.41 10.36 2.66
C VAL A 56 -5.50 9.33 3.33
N ILE A 57 -4.43 8.94 2.64
CA ILE A 57 -3.38 8.05 3.13
C ILE A 57 -2.07 8.84 3.15
N ALA A 58 -1.35 8.84 4.27
CA ALA A 58 -0.08 9.54 4.38
C ALA A 58 1.03 8.84 3.58
N ALA A 59 1.08 7.51 3.65
CA ALA A 59 1.97 6.68 2.85
C ALA A 59 1.43 5.25 2.68
N THR A 60 1.76 4.61 1.57
CA THR A 60 1.41 3.20 1.29
C THR A 60 2.63 2.42 0.84
N SER A 61 2.80 1.21 1.36
CA SER A 61 3.82 0.27 0.87
C SER A 61 3.31 -0.40 -0.40
N GLN A 62 3.71 0.12 -1.56
CA GLN A 62 3.28 -0.38 -2.86
C GLN A 62 3.98 -1.69 -3.21
N GLN A 63 3.18 -2.66 -3.67
CA GLN A 63 3.54 -4.01 -4.09
C GLN A 63 3.25 -4.19 -5.59
N TYR A 64 3.84 -5.23 -6.18
CA TYR A 64 3.84 -5.43 -7.64
C TYR A 64 3.26 -6.80 -8.05
N PRO A 65 1.93 -7.00 -7.99
CA PRO A 65 1.30 -8.30 -8.28
C PRO A 65 1.54 -8.81 -9.70
N LEU A 66 1.65 -7.93 -10.70
CA LEU A 66 2.00 -8.34 -12.07
C LEU A 66 3.43 -8.87 -12.17
N ARG A 67 4.37 -8.29 -11.41
CA ARG A 67 5.75 -8.80 -11.30
C ARG A 67 5.77 -10.14 -10.57
N MET A 68 5.02 -10.28 -9.47
CA MET A 68 4.84 -11.55 -8.77
C MET A 68 4.33 -12.65 -9.71
N ALA A 69 3.28 -12.36 -10.48
CA ALA A 69 2.72 -13.31 -11.43
C ALA A 69 3.72 -13.69 -12.54
N SER A 70 4.40 -12.70 -13.13
CA SER A 70 5.42 -12.93 -14.16
C SER A 70 6.56 -13.83 -13.66
N MET A 71 7.07 -13.55 -12.45
CA MET A 71 8.13 -14.36 -11.84
C MET A 71 7.65 -15.76 -11.47
N GLY A 72 6.40 -15.90 -10.99
CA GLY A 72 5.80 -17.21 -10.72
C GLY A 72 5.65 -18.08 -11.96
N VAL A 73 5.18 -17.50 -13.07
CA VAL A 73 5.07 -18.20 -14.36
C VAL A 73 6.45 -18.60 -14.88
N ALA A 74 7.43 -17.69 -14.82
CA ALA A 74 8.80 -17.97 -15.24
C ALA A 74 9.40 -19.15 -14.45
N ALA A 75 9.20 -19.19 -13.14
CA ALA A 75 9.65 -20.29 -12.29
C ALA A 75 8.96 -21.63 -12.64
N GLY A 76 7.65 -21.61 -12.94
CA GLY A 76 6.93 -22.79 -13.41
C GLY A 76 7.46 -23.33 -14.75
N VAL A 77 7.78 -22.43 -15.68
CA VAL A 77 8.39 -22.79 -16.98
C VAL A 77 9.80 -23.37 -16.79
N GLU A 78 10.61 -22.79 -15.90
CA GLU A 78 11.95 -23.31 -15.60
C GLU A 78 11.88 -24.72 -15.01
N TYR A 79 10.97 -24.96 -14.06
CA TYR A 79 10.74 -26.29 -13.50
C TYR A 79 10.33 -27.29 -14.59
N ALA A 80 9.37 -26.93 -15.45
CA ALA A 80 8.91 -27.82 -16.52
C ALA A 80 10.02 -28.20 -17.51
N LYS A 81 10.98 -27.31 -17.77
CA LYS A 81 12.10 -27.54 -18.69
C LYS A 81 13.27 -28.30 -18.09
N THR A 82 13.53 -28.11 -16.79
CA THR A 82 14.81 -28.50 -16.17
C THR A 82 14.67 -29.41 -14.96
N GLY A 83 13.46 -29.54 -14.40
CA GLY A 83 13.23 -30.20 -13.11
C GLY A 83 13.70 -29.39 -11.89
N LYS A 84 14.29 -28.21 -12.08
CA LYS A 84 14.78 -27.34 -10.99
C LYS A 84 13.60 -26.80 -10.17
N LYS A 85 13.54 -27.19 -8.90
CA LYS A 85 12.54 -26.69 -7.95
C LYS A 85 12.92 -25.30 -7.44
N VAL A 86 11.91 -24.47 -7.20
CA VAL A 86 12.06 -23.22 -6.43
C VAL A 86 12.44 -23.53 -4.98
N SER A 87 13.17 -22.62 -4.35
CA SER A 87 13.57 -22.73 -2.95
C SER A 87 13.65 -21.35 -2.30
N GLY A 88 13.32 -21.28 -1.00
CA GLY A 88 13.44 -20.04 -0.24
C GLY A 88 12.35 -19.02 -0.55
N TYR A 89 12.70 -17.75 -0.40
CA TYR A 89 11.83 -16.60 -0.61
C TYR A 89 12.26 -15.82 -1.86
N THR A 90 11.28 -15.45 -2.67
CA THR A 90 11.49 -14.61 -3.86
C THR A 90 10.97 -13.21 -3.55
N ASP A 91 11.87 -12.27 -3.34
CA ASP A 91 11.52 -10.86 -3.13
C ASP A 91 11.11 -10.22 -4.47
N THR A 92 9.87 -9.73 -4.54
CA THR A 92 9.36 -9.01 -5.73
C THR A 92 9.47 -7.50 -5.61
N GLY A 93 10.01 -7.03 -4.50
CA GLY A 93 10.18 -5.63 -4.15
C GLY A 93 8.91 -5.01 -3.58
N VAL A 94 9.13 -3.98 -2.78
CA VAL A 94 8.13 -3.05 -2.28
C VAL A 94 8.71 -1.65 -2.34
N THR A 95 7.88 -0.64 -2.58
CA THR A 95 8.29 0.77 -2.54
C THR A 95 7.34 1.55 -1.68
N LEU A 96 7.87 2.31 -0.71
CA LEU A 96 7.04 3.24 0.05
C LEU A 96 6.69 4.45 -0.82
N ILE A 97 5.40 4.67 -1.06
CA ILE A 97 4.89 5.85 -1.75
C ILE A 97 4.33 6.82 -0.72
N ALA A 98 4.81 8.07 -0.74
CA ALA A 98 4.35 9.13 0.14
C ALA A 98 4.22 10.45 -0.64
N ALA A 99 3.15 11.20 -0.38
CA ALA A 99 2.99 12.55 -0.96
C ALA A 99 3.93 13.57 -0.30
N LYS A 100 4.28 13.35 0.97
CA LYS A 100 5.18 14.20 1.76
C LYS A 100 6.35 13.34 2.24
N PRO A 101 7.57 13.53 1.71
CA PRO A 101 8.72 12.77 2.17
C PRO A 101 9.08 13.13 3.61
N VAL A 102 9.57 12.14 4.36
CA VAL A 102 10.06 12.32 5.74
C VAL A 102 11.57 12.10 5.74
N ALA A 103 12.32 13.01 6.34
CA ALA A 103 13.78 12.91 6.40
C ALA A 103 14.21 11.59 7.07
N GLY A 104 15.14 10.88 6.44
CA GLY A 104 15.62 9.57 6.91
C GLY A 104 14.73 8.37 6.53
N VAL A 105 13.61 8.60 5.83
CA VAL A 105 12.72 7.53 5.33
C VAL A 105 12.76 7.52 3.80
N ASP A 106 13.30 6.44 3.21
CA ASP A 106 13.28 6.28 1.75
C ASP A 106 11.85 6.10 1.25
N SER A 107 11.45 6.95 0.31
CA SER A 107 10.11 6.96 -0.28
C SER A 107 10.15 7.55 -1.68
N LYS A 108 9.19 7.17 -2.51
CA LYS A 108 8.94 7.77 -3.82
C LYS A 108 7.66 8.58 -3.82
N ASP A 109 7.56 9.48 -4.79
CA ASP A 109 6.43 10.37 -4.92
C ASP A 109 5.19 9.68 -5.52
N VAL A 110 4.06 10.36 -5.44
CA VAL A 110 2.77 9.88 -5.96
C VAL A 110 2.84 9.66 -7.48
N LYS A 111 3.63 10.46 -8.21
CA LYS A 111 3.83 10.27 -9.64
C LYS A 111 4.43 8.90 -9.94
N THR A 112 5.53 8.57 -9.27
CA THR A 112 6.16 7.25 -9.36
C THR A 112 5.17 6.15 -8.97
N GLY A 113 4.40 6.37 -7.91
CA GLY A 113 3.34 5.44 -7.50
C GLY A 113 2.29 5.19 -8.58
N MET A 114 1.85 6.24 -9.28
CA MET A 114 0.84 6.17 -10.35
C MET A 114 1.39 5.54 -11.63
N ASP A 115 2.69 5.68 -11.88
CA ASP A 115 3.36 5.04 -13.01
C ASP A 115 3.42 3.52 -12.80
N LEU A 116 3.61 3.08 -11.55
CA LEU A 116 3.78 1.67 -11.17
C LEU A 116 2.52 0.98 -10.63
N CYS A 117 1.43 1.72 -10.41
CA CYS A 117 0.21 1.16 -9.82
C CYS A 117 -0.47 0.13 -10.71
N TRP A 118 -1.23 -0.76 -10.07
CA TRP A 118 -2.03 -1.78 -10.74
C TRP A 118 -3.54 -1.46 -10.64
N GLY A 119 -4.32 -2.04 -11.56
CA GLY A 119 -5.76 -1.81 -11.67
C GLY A 119 -6.12 -0.63 -12.60
N ASN A 120 -7.39 -0.23 -12.58
CA ASN A 120 -7.89 0.84 -13.43
C ASN A 120 -7.33 2.20 -13.01
N LYS A 121 -6.71 2.90 -13.95
CA LYS A 121 -6.18 4.26 -13.76
C LYS A 121 -7.28 5.32 -13.77
#